data_AF-A0A516V6C2-F1
#
_entry.id   AF-A0A516V6C2-F1
#
_cell.length_a   1.000
_cell.length_b   1.000
_cell.length_c   1.000
_cell.angle_alpha   90.00
_cell.angle_beta   90.00
_cell.angle_gamma   90.00
#
_symmetry.space_group_name_H-M   'P 1'
#
loop_
_entity.id
_entity.type
_entity.pdbx_description
1 polymer ?
#
loop_
_entity_poly.entity_id
_entity_poly.type
_entity_poly.pdbx_seq_one_letter_code
_entity_poly.pdbx_strand_id
1 'polypeptide(L)'
;MPDNKTEPTPAVHPSNIAANAKSGKRDRLSPAPLDPLTGRSDPSQMKPHQAALRQAVVDSFNAKKARTFLQKQVHHISTNRELADGIKFLFDEHGRPPNMPIEDIVEERRMVEYHLMWVEGVLNELRHRLIKIKEVEDYALEMLSRAGHK
;
A
#
# COMPACT_ATOMS: atom_id res chain seq x y z
N MET A 1 2.00 -42.30 -44.15
CA MET A 1 1.44 -42.92 -42.94
C MET A 1 2.51 -43.84 -42.39
N PRO A 2 2.93 -43.75 -41.11
CA PRO A 2 2.16 -43.38 -39.92
C PRO A 2 2.82 -42.19 -39.17
N ASP A 3 2.39 -41.71 -38.01
CA ASP A 3 1.07 -41.47 -37.44
C ASP A 3 1.33 -40.37 -36.40
N ASN A 4 0.61 -39.26 -36.51
CA ASN A 4 0.67 -38.16 -35.54
C ASN A 4 -0.06 -38.63 -34.27
N LYS A 5 0.68 -38.89 -33.19
CA LYS A 5 0.11 -39.20 -31.87
C LYS A 5 0.33 -38.04 -30.93
N THR A 6 -0.75 -37.31 -30.74
CA THR A 6 -1.00 -36.23 -29.79
C THR A 6 -0.60 -36.63 -28.37
N GLU A 7 0.15 -35.76 -27.69
CA GLU A 7 0.48 -35.86 -26.27
C GLU A 7 -0.80 -35.84 -25.41
N PRO A 8 -0.95 -36.73 -24.42
CA PRO A 8 -2.02 -36.61 -23.44
C PRO A 8 -1.63 -35.64 -22.32
N THR A 9 -2.51 -34.67 -22.09
CA THR A 9 -2.53 -33.68 -21.01
C THR A 9 -2.25 -34.32 -19.63
N PRO A 10 -1.43 -33.71 -18.75
CA PRO A 10 -1.27 -34.22 -17.39
C PRO A 10 -2.58 -34.08 -16.61
N ALA A 11 -3.07 -35.22 -16.11
CA ALA A 11 -4.25 -35.33 -15.28
C ALA A 11 -4.08 -34.53 -13.97
N VAL A 12 -5.04 -33.65 -13.70
CA VAL A 12 -5.20 -32.98 -12.40
C VAL A 12 -5.57 -34.05 -11.37
N HIS A 13 -4.62 -34.40 -10.49
CA HIS A 13 -4.93 -35.27 -9.35
C HIS A 13 -5.64 -34.47 -8.26
N PRO A 14 -6.82 -34.92 -7.80
CA PRO A 14 -7.59 -34.26 -6.75
C PRO A 14 -6.91 -34.42 -5.38
N SER A 15 -7.11 -33.42 -4.54
CA SER A 15 -6.76 -33.29 -3.13
C SER A 15 -6.62 -34.62 -2.36
N ASN A 16 -5.39 -35.07 -2.13
CA ASN A 16 -5.06 -36.06 -1.11
C ASN A 16 -4.52 -35.37 0.14
N ILE A 17 -5.39 -34.61 0.81
CA ILE A 17 -5.17 -34.11 2.18
C ILE A 17 -6.10 -34.90 3.10
N ALA A 18 -5.87 -36.20 3.25
CA ALA A 18 -6.33 -36.96 4.42
C ALA A 18 -5.73 -38.36 4.39
N ALA A 19 -5.47 -38.89 5.59
CA ALA A 19 -5.26 -40.31 5.89
C ALA A 19 -3.83 -40.88 5.92
N ASN A 20 -2.82 -40.11 6.38
CA ASN A 20 -1.68 -40.75 7.05
C ASN A 20 -1.16 -39.97 8.28
N ALA A 21 -2.08 -39.59 9.16
CA ALA A 21 -1.72 -39.08 10.49
C ALA A 21 -2.03 -40.14 11.54
N LYS A 22 -1.13 -41.13 11.71
CA LYS A 22 -1.01 -41.81 13.00
C LYS A 22 -0.67 -40.72 14.02
N SER A 23 -1.65 -40.27 14.79
CA SER A 23 -1.47 -39.21 15.77
C SER A 23 -0.63 -39.74 16.93
N GLY A 24 0.70 -39.69 16.78
CA GLY A 24 1.56 -39.56 17.95
C GLY A 24 1.04 -38.35 18.72
N LYS A 25 0.68 -38.53 20.00
CA LYS A 25 0.28 -37.43 20.87
C LYS A 25 1.35 -36.36 20.73
N ARG A 26 1.03 -35.21 20.13
CA ARG A 26 1.91 -34.05 20.15
C ARG A 26 2.14 -33.72 21.62
N ASP A 27 3.38 -33.83 22.08
CA ASP A 27 3.73 -33.40 23.43
C ASP A 27 3.27 -31.95 23.60
N ARG A 28 2.32 -31.74 24.52
CA ARG A 28 1.85 -30.41 24.84
C ARG A 28 3.03 -29.63 25.40
N LEU A 29 3.41 -28.56 24.69
CA LEU A 29 4.44 -27.64 25.14
C LEU A 29 3.94 -26.96 26.41
N SER A 30 4.34 -27.45 27.57
CA SER A 30 4.05 -26.81 28.85
C SER A 30 4.62 -25.39 28.83
N PRO A 31 3.91 -24.38 29.36
CA PRO A 31 4.44 -23.02 29.49
C PRO A 31 5.82 -23.06 30.16
N ALA A 32 6.75 -22.23 29.68
CA ALA A 32 8.06 -22.11 30.32
C ALA A 32 7.88 -21.70 31.80
N PRO A 33 8.68 -22.25 32.73
CA PRO A 33 8.59 -21.90 34.15
C PRO A 33 8.67 -20.38 34.33
N LEU A 34 7.73 -19.84 35.09
CA LEU A 34 7.70 -18.43 35.47
C LEU A 34 8.65 -18.24 36.66
N ASP A 35 9.54 -17.27 36.55
CA ASP A 35 10.33 -16.80 37.69
C ASP A 35 9.37 -16.17 38.72
N PRO A 36 9.34 -16.68 39.98
CA PRO A 36 8.43 -16.22 41.01
C PRO A 36 8.64 -14.75 41.43
N LEU A 37 9.81 -14.16 41.13
CA LEU A 37 10.13 -12.77 41.49
C LEU A 37 9.68 -11.77 40.43
N THR A 38 9.76 -12.13 39.15
CA THR A 38 9.51 -11.21 38.03
C THR A 38 8.23 -11.50 37.26
N GLY A 39 7.60 -12.66 37.50
CA GLY A 39 6.44 -13.13 36.73
C GLY A 39 6.74 -13.32 35.25
N ARG A 40 8.03 -13.37 34.87
CA ARG A 40 8.50 -13.54 33.49
C ARG A 40 9.05 -14.95 33.33
N SER A 41 8.91 -15.51 32.14
CA SER A 41 9.45 -16.83 31.83
C SER A 41 10.97 -16.81 31.89
N ASP A 42 11.57 -17.66 32.73
CA ASP A 42 13.02 -17.76 32.91
C ASP A 42 13.67 -18.29 31.61
N PRO A 43 14.48 -17.47 30.91
CA PRO A 43 15.09 -17.86 29.64
C PRO A 43 16.12 -18.99 29.79
N SER A 44 16.67 -19.21 30.98
CA SER A 44 17.65 -20.29 31.24
C SER A 44 17.01 -21.67 31.33
N GLN A 45 15.70 -21.73 31.58
CA GLN A 45 14.90 -22.96 31.73
C GLN A 45 14.03 -23.25 30.50
N MET A 46 14.23 -22.54 29.38
CA MET A 46 13.45 -22.71 28.17
C MET A 46 13.90 -23.90 27.33
N LYS A 47 12.94 -24.69 26.84
CA LYS A 47 13.24 -25.73 25.86
C LYS A 47 13.69 -25.09 24.52
N PRO A 48 14.53 -25.75 23.70
CA PRO A 48 15.09 -25.15 22.47
C PRO A 48 14.06 -24.54 21.51
N HIS A 49 12.89 -25.18 21.37
CA HIS A 49 11.81 -24.67 20.52
C HIS A 49 11.11 -23.42 21.10
N GLN A 50 11.05 -23.26 22.43
CA GLN A 50 10.51 -22.06 23.08
C GLN A 50 11.48 -20.88 22.95
N ALA A 51 12.78 -21.15 23.07
CA ALA A 51 13.82 -20.17 22.82
C ALA A 51 13.80 -19.68 21.36
N ALA A 52 13.69 -20.60 20.39
CA ALA A 52 13.58 -20.27 18.98
C ALA A 52 12.33 -19.43 18.67
N LEU A 53 11.18 -19.79 19.24
CA LEU A 53 9.95 -19.01 19.08
C LEU A 53 10.09 -17.61 19.68
N ARG A 54 10.69 -17.49 20.88
CA ARG A 54 10.94 -16.21 21.53
C ARG A 54 11.84 -15.32 20.67
N GLN A 55 12.92 -15.89 20.14
CA GLN A 55 13.84 -15.17 19.27
C GLN A 55 13.14 -14.68 18.01
N ALA A 56 12.36 -15.53 17.34
CA ALA A 56 11.60 -15.14 16.15
C ALA A 56 10.57 -14.02 16.43
N VAL A 57 9.93 -14.03 17.60
CA VAL A 57 9.00 -12.96 18.02
C VAL A 57 9.76 -11.66 18.29
N VAL A 58 10.93 -11.71 18.94
CA VAL A 58 11.77 -10.54 19.18
C VAL A 58 12.29 -9.96 17.86
N ASP A 59 12.77 -10.80 16.96
CA ASP A 59 13.29 -10.40 15.65
C ASP A 59 12.20 -9.76 14.79
N SER A 60 11.00 -10.36 14.76
CA SER A 60 9.85 -9.78 14.04
C SER A 60 9.37 -8.46 14.66
N PHE A 61 9.39 -8.34 15.98
CA PHE A 61 9.06 -7.08 16.66
C PHE A 61 10.10 -5.98 16.35
N ASN A 62 11.39 -6.32 16.41
CA ASN A 62 12.48 -5.40 16.08
C ASN A 62 12.45 -4.99 14.61
N ALA A 63 12.20 -5.93 13.70
CA ALA A 63 12.01 -5.66 12.28
C ALA A 63 10.80 -4.74 12.03
N LYS A 64 9.69 -4.95 12.74
CA LYS A 64 8.51 -4.07 12.67
C LYS A 64 8.85 -2.65 13.17
N LYS A 65 9.57 -2.53 14.28
CA LYS A 65 10.00 -1.24 14.83
C LYS A 65 10.94 -0.51 13.86
N ALA A 66 11.92 -1.22 13.28
CA ALA A 66 12.83 -0.68 12.28
C ALA A 66 12.07 -0.22 11.03
N ARG A 67 11.12 -1.02 10.53
CA ARG A 67 10.25 -0.66 9.40
C ARG A 67 9.46 0.61 9.69
N THR A 68 8.82 0.72 10.85
CA THR A 68 8.06 1.92 11.23
C THR A 68 8.96 3.14 11.38
N PHE A 69 10.16 2.99 11.95
CA PHE A 69 11.13 4.08 12.04
C PHE A 69 11.58 4.55 10.65
N LEU A 70 11.96 3.62 9.76
CA LEU A 70 12.34 3.92 8.39
C LEU A 70 11.19 4.57 7.60
N GLN A 71 9.95 4.07 7.75
CA GLN A 71 8.78 4.69 7.13
C GLN A 71 8.57 6.14 7.59
N LYS A 72 8.74 6.43 8.89
CA LYS A 72 8.67 7.81 9.40
C LYS A 72 9.77 8.68 8.81
N GLN A 73 11.01 8.20 8.78
CA GLN A 73 12.14 8.96 8.22
C GLN A 73 11.98 9.19 6.72
N VAL A 74 11.61 8.16 5.95
CA VAL A 74 11.34 8.27 4.51
C VAL A 74 10.18 9.23 4.25
N HIS A 75 9.13 9.21 5.06
CA HIS A 75 8.02 10.16 4.93
C HIS A 75 8.47 11.60 5.19
N HIS A 76 9.23 11.87 6.26
CA HIS A 76 9.79 13.20 6.50
C HIS A 76 10.73 13.66 5.38
N ILE A 77 11.54 12.75 4.82
CA ILE A 77 12.43 13.05 3.69
C ILE A 77 11.61 13.33 2.42
N SER A 78 10.56 12.56 2.14
CA SER A 78 9.69 12.80 0.96
C SER A 78 8.96 14.14 1.11
N THR A 79 8.38 14.43 2.27
CA THR A 79 7.68 15.71 2.49
C THR A 79 8.63 16.89 2.42
N ASN A 80 9.82 16.82 3.05
CA ASN A 80 10.80 17.90 2.97
C ASN A 80 11.35 18.07 1.56
N ARG A 81 11.50 16.97 0.80
CA ARG A 81 11.93 17.00 -0.60
C ARG A 81 10.85 17.57 -1.51
N GLU A 82 9.60 17.17 -1.33
CA GLU A 82 8.44 17.70 -2.06
C GLU A 82 8.24 19.19 -1.77
N LEU A 83 8.41 19.59 -0.50
CA LEU A 83 8.38 21.00 -0.11
C LEU A 83 9.54 21.76 -0.73
N ALA A 84 10.77 21.23 -0.65
CA ALA A 84 11.97 21.83 -1.24
C ALA A 84 11.87 21.95 -2.77
N ASP A 85 11.34 20.93 -3.45
CA ASP A 85 11.07 20.94 -4.89
C ASP A 85 9.97 21.96 -5.23
N GLY A 86 8.94 22.09 -4.37
CA GLY A 86 7.83 23.04 -4.53
C GLY A 86 8.25 24.50 -4.34
N ILE A 87 9.23 24.78 -3.50
CA ILE A 87 9.78 26.14 -3.28
C ILE A 87 11.05 26.41 -4.08
N LYS A 88 11.55 25.44 -4.86
CA LYS A 88 12.83 25.54 -5.58
C LYS A 88 12.92 26.75 -6.51
N PHE A 89 11.80 27.21 -7.05
CA PHE A 89 11.72 28.42 -7.88
C PHE A 89 12.05 29.71 -7.10
N LEU A 90 11.98 29.66 -5.77
CA LEU A 90 12.38 30.72 -4.85
C LEU A 90 13.85 30.60 -4.43
N PHE A 91 14.67 29.76 -5.08
CA PHE A 91 16.09 29.61 -4.79
C PHE A 91 16.92 29.66 -6.09
N ASP A 92 18.12 30.23 -6.01
CA ASP A 92 19.10 30.28 -7.10
C ASP A 92 19.85 28.94 -7.27
N GLU A 93 20.76 28.86 -8.26
CA GLU A 93 21.58 27.66 -8.54
C GLU A 93 22.46 27.21 -7.36
N HIS A 94 22.64 28.08 -6.37
CA HIS A 94 23.42 27.82 -5.15
C HIS A 94 22.54 27.50 -3.94
N GLY A 95 21.22 27.38 -4.11
CA GLY A 95 20.28 27.07 -3.04
C GLY A 95 20.09 28.22 -2.06
N ARG A 96 20.42 29.45 -2.46
CA ARG A 96 20.13 30.66 -1.68
C ARG A 96 18.84 31.28 -2.21
N PRO A 97 18.02 31.90 -1.35
CA PRO A 97 16.94 32.73 -1.87
C PRO A 97 17.57 33.74 -2.82
N PRO A 98 17.13 33.86 -4.09
CA PRO A 98 17.56 34.97 -4.92
C PRO A 98 17.19 36.24 -4.15
N ASN A 99 17.95 37.32 -4.35
CA ASN A 99 17.58 38.65 -3.84
C ASN A 99 16.35 39.19 -4.59
N MET A 100 15.29 38.38 -4.69
CA MET A 100 14.02 38.69 -5.30
C MET A 100 13.26 39.60 -4.32
N PRO A 101 12.84 40.80 -4.76
CA PRO A 101 11.94 41.65 -4.01
C PRO A 101 10.69 40.88 -3.56
N ILE A 102 10.15 41.23 -2.40
CA ILE A 102 8.95 40.56 -1.86
C ILE A 102 7.75 40.76 -2.80
N GLU A 103 7.75 41.87 -3.55
CA GLU A 103 6.76 42.22 -4.55
C GLU A 103 6.69 41.18 -5.68
N ASP A 104 7.84 40.71 -6.16
CA ASP A 104 7.92 39.71 -7.23
C ASP A 104 7.42 38.35 -6.73
N ILE A 105 7.74 37.97 -5.49
CA ILE A 105 7.20 36.75 -4.85
C ILE A 105 5.68 36.83 -4.72
N VAL A 106 5.15 38.00 -4.35
CA VAL A 106 3.72 38.24 -4.23
C VAL A 106 3.02 38.16 -5.58
N GLU A 107 3.66 38.64 -6.65
CA GLU A 107 3.13 38.57 -8.01
C GLU A 107 3.13 37.13 -8.54
N GLU A 108 4.21 36.38 -8.35
CA GLU A 108 4.27 34.95 -8.71
C GLU A 108 3.17 34.16 -7.99
N ARG A 109 2.95 34.41 -6.69
CA ARG A 109 1.83 33.81 -5.95
C ARG A 109 0.48 34.15 -6.58
N ARG A 110 0.24 35.42 -6.94
CA ARG A 110 -1.02 35.86 -7.58
C ARG A 110 -1.23 35.19 -8.94
N MET A 111 -0.19 35.05 -9.73
CA MET A 111 -0.23 34.37 -11.02
C MET A 111 -0.58 32.89 -10.86
N VAL A 112 0.02 32.20 -9.89
CA VAL A 112 -0.33 30.81 -9.56
C VAL A 112 -1.78 30.69 -9.09
N GLU A 113 -2.23 31.58 -8.20
CA GLU A 113 -3.63 31.62 -7.73
C GLU A 113 -4.62 31.84 -8.89
N TYR A 114 -4.30 32.74 -9.82
CA TYR A 114 -5.12 32.98 -11.00
C TYR A 114 -5.21 31.73 -11.89
N HIS A 115 -4.08 31.07 -12.16
CA HIS A 115 -4.07 29.83 -12.94
C HIS A 115 -4.87 28.71 -12.26
N LEU A 116 -4.75 28.56 -10.94
CA LEU A 116 -5.54 27.59 -10.18
C LEU A 116 -7.04 27.86 -10.34
N MET A 117 -7.48 29.10 -10.14
CA MET A 117 -8.88 29.49 -10.32
C MET A 117 -9.38 29.17 -11.75
N TRP A 118 -8.56 29.44 -12.77
CA TRP A 118 -8.91 29.13 -14.16
C TRP A 118 -9.06 27.62 -14.40
N VAL A 119 -8.11 26.81 -13.92
CA VAL A 119 -8.16 25.34 -14.03
C VAL A 119 -9.37 24.78 -13.30
N GLU A 120 -9.70 25.29 -12.10
CA GLU A 120 -10.91 24.93 -11.38
C GLU A 120 -12.18 25.24 -12.18
N GLY A 121 -12.22 26.39 -12.85
CA GLY A 121 -13.31 26.75 -13.76
C GLY A 121 -13.48 25.74 -14.91
N VAL A 122 -12.38 25.39 -15.58
CA VAL A 122 -12.38 24.39 -16.66
C VAL A 122 -12.81 23.01 -16.15
N LEU A 123 -12.28 22.58 -15.00
CA LEU A 123 -12.66 21.31 -14.38
C LEU A 123 -14.15 21.27 -14.05
N ASN A 124 -14.69 22.37 -13.53
CA ASN A 124 -16.11 22.47 -13.23
C ASN A 124 -16.95 22.35 -14.51
N GLU A 125 -16.56 23.03 -15.59
CA GLU A 125 -17.25 22.91 -16.87
C GLU A 125 -17.21 21.47 -17.42
N LEU A 126 -16.05 20.82 -17.39
CA LEU A 126 -15.89 19.43 -17.82
C LEU A 126 -16.75 18.47 -16.99
N ARG A 127 -16.84 18.69 -15.68
CA ARG A 127 -17.75 17.91 -14.81
C ARG A 127 -19.21 18.08 -15.22
N HIS A 128 -19.66 19.30 -15.49
CA HIS A 128 -21.03 19.53 -15.97
C HIS A 128 -21.29 18.84 -17.31
N ARG A 129 -20.35 18.91 -18.25
CA ARG A 129 -20.45 18.21 -19.55
C ARG A 129 -20.53 16.70 -19.36
N LEU A 130 -19.73 16.14 -18.46
CA LEU A 130 -19.75 14.71 -18.14
C LEU A 130 -21.10 14.25 -17.57
N ILE A 131 -21.71 15.05 -16.69
CA ILE A 131 -23.05 14.76 -16.16
C ILE A 131 -24.06 14.65 -17.31
N LYS A 132 -24.07 15.63 -18.22
CA LYS A 132 -24.98 15.62 -19.37
C LYS A 132 -24.76 14.41 -20.29
N ILE A 133 -23.50 14.01 -20.51
CA ILE A 133 -23.19 12.82 -21.30
C ILE A 133 -23.78 11.56 -20.64
N LYS A 134 -23.65 11.44 -19.32
CA LYS A 134 -24.24 10.31 -18.57
C LYS A 134 -25.76 10.30 -18.66
N GLU A 135 -26.42 11.44 -18.53
CA GLU A 135 -27.87 11.54 -18.67
C GLU A 135 -28.35 11.05 -20.05
N VAL A 136 -27.61 11.38 -21.11
CA VAL A 136 -27.88 10.91 -22.48
C VAL A 136 -27.64 9.41 -22.61
N GLU A 137 -26.55 8.90 -22.03
CA GLU A 137 -26.22 7.48 -22.01
C GLU A 137 -27.31 6.66 -21.30
N ASP A 138 -27.73 7.09 -20.10
CA ASP A 138 -28.78 6.46 -19.31
C ASP A 138 -30.11 6.44 -20.09
N TYR A 139 -30.47 7.55 -20.74
CA TYR A 139 -31.65 7.63 -21.58
C TYR A 139 -31.60 6.68 -22.78
N ALA A 140 -30.45 6.60 -23.47
CA ALA A 140 -30.28 5.69 -24.59
C ALA A 140 -30.40 4.22 -24.16
N LEU A 141 -29.82 3.86 -23.01
CA LEU A 141 -29.97 2.52 -22.41
C LEU A 141 -31.42 2.22 -22.05
N GLU A 142 -32.14 3.20 -21.50
CA GLU A 142 -33.58 3.06 -21.22
C GLU A 142 -34.38 2.81 -22.51
N MET A 143 -34.11 3.54 -23.59
CA MET A 143 -34.77 3.32 -24.88
C MET A 143 -34.51 1.92 -25.44
N LEU A 144 -33.26 1.44 -25.37
CA LEU A 144 -32.89 0.10 -25.84
C LEU A 144 -33.60 -1.00 -25.02
N SER A 145 -33.68 -0.86 -23.70
CA SER A 145 -34.39 -1.82 -22.84
C SER A 145 -35.89 -1.88 -23.16
N ARG A 146 -36.52 -0.73 -23.45
CA ARG A 146 -37.93 -0.67 -23.88
C ARG A 146 -38.15 -1.30 -25.27
N ALA A 147 -37.17 -1.18 -26.17
CA ALA A 147 -37.25 -1.77 -27.51
C ALA A 147 -37.08 -3.30 -27.50
N GLY A 148 -36.26 -3.85 -26.60
CA GLY A 148 -36.06 -5.29 -26.43
C GLY A 148 -37.19 -6.03 -25.70
N HIS A 149 -38.17 -5.31 -25.16
CA HIS A 149 -39.38 -5.85 -24.51
C HIS A 149 -40.63 -5.83 -25.41
N LYS A 150 -40.48 -5.53 -26.72
CA LYS A 150 -41.50 -5.76 -27.75
C LYS A 150 -41.16 -6.99 -28.57
#